data_AF-A0A3D1RG55-F1
#
_entry.id   AF-A0A3D1RG55-F1
#
_cell.length_a   1.000
_cell.length_b   1.000
_cell.length_c   1.000
_cell.angle_alpha   90.00
_cell.angle_beta   90.00
_cell.angle_gamma   90.00
#
_symmetry.space_group_name_H-M   'P 1'
#
loop_
_entity.id
_entity.type
_entity.pdbx_description
1 polymer ?
#
loop_
_entity_poly.entity_id
_entity_poly.type
_entity_poly.pdbx_seq_one_letter_code
_entity_poly.pdbx_strand_id
1 'polypeptide(L)'
;NDTDIRVEVMLGGTLLPKKGVNLPDSELTMPSLTEKDIADIQFCIEQQIDWLALSFVRKVEDIKHLKQLLKEQESKIKVIAKIEMPEALRNLRDIVIESDGVMVARGDMGVELPIEQVPVLQKDIIRKCMHRAKPVIVATQMMESMIERTKPNRSEVSDVANAVLEGADAVMLSGETATGAYPQLVVETMSKIILEAEKTLYDYNREDTLTPQPHSPSFLSDAVCYSACKLAKDAHANALIGMTQSGYTGFMLSSFRPKCPLYVFSKEKSLINQLSLSWGVRAFYYGEEVSLDDIIFDQIDILKLRGFLHSGDVVVSTGSTPVKMHLPTNIIKITRVE
;
A
#
# COMPACT_ATOMS: atom_id res chain seq x y z
N ASN A 1 -20.06 43.48 7.31
CA ASN A 1 -19.60 42.77 8.50
C ASN A 1 -18.32 42.06 8.16
N ASP A 2 -17.33 42.08 9.04
CA ASP A 2 -16.00 41.49 8.83
C ASP A 2 -16.00 39.95 8.79
N THR A 3 -17.17 39.32 8.85
CA THR A 3 -17.36 37.86 8.80
C THR A 3 -17.98 37.36 7.50
N ASP A 4 -18.40 38.26 6.61
CA ASP A 4 -19.17 37.91 5.41
C ASP A 4 -18.33 38.14 4.16
N ILE A 5 -18.22 37.12 3.31
CA ILE A 5 -17.51 37.21 2.03
C ILE A 5 -18.55 37.37 0.92
N ARG A 6 -18.34 38.37 0.05
CA ARG A 6 -19.13 38.53 -1.17
C ARG A 6 -18.49 37.72 -2.29
N VAL A 7 -19.26 36.81 -2.86
CA VAL A 7 -18.84 35.95 -3.98
C VAL A 7 -19.81 36.11 -5.15
N GLU A 8 -19.32 35.83 -6.35
CA GLU A 8 -20.13 35.75 -7.57
C GLU A 8 -20.25 34.30 -8.01
N VAL A 9 -21.48 33.87 -8.38
CA VAL A 9 -21.72 32.52 -8.86
C VAL A 9 -21.31 32.44 -10.33
N MET A 10 -20.14 31.87 -10.60
CA MET A 10 -19.66 31.66 -11.97
C MET A 10 -20.32 30.45 -12.65
N LEU A 11 -20.52 29.37 -11.89
CA LEU A 11 -21.16 28.13 -12.35
C LEU A 11 -22.23 27.74 -11.33
N GLY A 12 -23.50 27.81 -11.75
CA GLY A 12 -24.65 27.53 -10.88
C GLY A 12 -25.05 26.05 -10.84
N GLY A 13 -25.97 25.74 -9.93
CA GLY A 13 -26.54 24.40 -9.77
C GLY A 13 -27.37 24.28 -8.49
N THR A 14 -27.79 23.06 -8.15
CA THR A 14 -28.50 22.78 -6.90
C THR A 14 -27.50 22.55 -5.77
N LEU A 15 -27.51 23.40 -4.75
CA LEU A 15 -26.73 23.23 -3.53
C LEU A 15 -27.61 22.62 -2.43
N LEU A 16 -27.32 21.37 -2.07
CA LEU A 16 -27.99 20.68 -0.97
C LEU A 16 -27.35 21.05 0.39
N PRO A 17 -28.03 20.77 1.53
CA PRO A 17 -27.46 21.00 2.85
C PRO A 17 -26.16 20.22 3.10
N LYS A 18 -25.26 20.80 3.93
CA LYS A 18 -24.01 20.17 4.39
C LYS A 18 -23.07 19.70 3.26
N LYS A 19 -23.04 20.43 2.15
CA LYS A 19 -22.06 20.19 1.09
C LYS A 19 -20.71 20.79 1.47
N GLY A 20 -19.63 20.11 1.06
CA GLY A 20 -18.27 20.57 1.29
C GLY A 20 -18.00 21.90 0.58
N VAL A 21 -17.02 22.64 1.10
CA VAL A 21 -16.52 23.87 0.52
C VAL A 21 -15.01 23.71 0.40
N ASN A 22 -14.48 24.00 -0.77
CA ASN A 22 -13.07 23.90 -1.09
C ASN A 22 -12.56 25.30 -1.44
N LEU A 23 -11.33 25.60 -1.03
CA LEU A 23 -10.69 26.91 -1.22
C LEU A 23 -9.32 26.70 -1.88
N PRO A 24 -9.31 26.31 -3.18
CA PRO A 24 -8.07 26.15 -3.93
C PRO A 24 -7.32 27.48 -3.87
N ASP A 25 -6.04 27.45 -3.51
CA ASP A 25 -5.15 28.61 -3.31
C ASP A 25 -5.20 29.29 -1.93
N SER A 26 -5.99 28.81 -0.97
CA SER A 26 -5.97 29.34 0.41
C SER A 26 -5.16 28.47 1.36
N GLU A 27 -4.28 29.09 2.16
CA GLU A 27 -3.64 28.39 3.29
C GLU A 27 -4.66 28.18 4.41
N LEU A 28 -5.25 26.98 4.46
CA LEU A 28 -6.15 26.61 5.54
C LEU A 28 -5.37 26.52 6.86
N THR A 29 -5.78 27.26 7.88
CA THR A 29 -5.13 27.25 9.21
C THR A 29 -5.67 26.18 10.16
N MET A 30 -6.64 25.38 9.70
CA MET A 30 -7.24 24.32 10.51
C MET A 30 -6.19 23.27 10.92
N PRO A 31 -6.30 22.70 12.13
CA PRO A 31 -5.45 21.60 12.55
C PRO A 31 -5.69 20.37 11.65
N SER A 32 -4.67 19.51 11.49
CA SER A 32 -4.79 18.26 10.73
C SER A 32 -5.60 17.18 11.46
N LEU A 33 -5.85 17.35 12.76
CA LEU A 33 -6.71 16.49 13.56
C LEU A 33 -7.74 17.36 14.28
N THR A 34 -9.02 17.03 14.08
CA THR A 34 -10.14 17.61 14.84
C THR A 34 -10.34 16.87 16.16
N GLU A 35 -11.14 17.43 17.07
CA GLU A 35 -11.55 16.74 18.31
C GLU A 35 -12.25 15.41 18.02
N LYS A 36 -13.04 15.36 16.94
CA LYS A 36 -13.66 14.12 16.47
C LYS A 36 -12.62 13.11 16.01
N ASP A 37 -11.61 13.53 15.24
CA ASP A 37 -10.56 12.62 14.77
C ASP A 37 -9.78 12.01 15.93
N ILE A 38 -9.52 12.78 17.00
CA ILE A 38 -8.87 12.26 18.21
C ILE A 38 -9.74 11.17 18.87
N ALA A 39 -11.06 11.38 18.97
CA ALA A 39 -11.98 10.37 19.50
C ALA A 39 -12.04 9.11 18.60
N ASP A 40 -12.04 9.29 17.28
CA ASP A 40 -12.03 8.18 16.32
C ASP A 40 -10.71 7.40 16.38
N ILE A 41 -9.57 8.08 16.54
CA ILE A 41 -8.26 7.45 16.73
C ILE A 41 -8.26 6.58 17.99
N GLN A 42 -8.83 7.06 19.09
CA GLN A 42 -8.95 6.28 20.32
C GLN A 42 -9.79 5.03 20.10
N PHE A 43 -10.93 5.15 19.42
CA PHE A 43 -11.76 4.00 19.04
C PHE A 43 -10.97 3.01 18.15
N CYS A 44 -10.21 3.51 17.18
CA CYS A 44 -9.39 2.69 16.29
C CYS A 44 -8.32 1.87 17.04
N ILE A 45 -7.67 2.48 18.04
CA ILE A 45 -6.70 1.82 18.92
C ILE A 45 -7.39 0.70 19.71
N GLU A 46 -8.54 0.98 20.31
CA GLU A 46 -9.32 -0.01 21.08
C GLU A 46 -9.76 -1.19 20.22
N GLN A 47 -10.13 -0.95 18.97
CA GLN A 47 -10.50 -2.00 18.01
C GLN A 47 -9.30 -2.72 17.37
N GLN A 48 -8.06 -2.32 17.69
CA GLN A 48 -6.83 -2.89 17.16
C GLN A 48 -6.81 -2.95 15.62
N ILE A 49 -7.27 -1.88 14.96
CA ILE A 49 -7.26 -1.84 13.49
C ILE A 49 -5.83 -1.92 12.95
N ASP A 50 -5.66 -2.32 11.69
CA ASP A 50 -4.33 -2.52 11.12
C ASP A 50 -3.76 -1.23 10.51
N TRP A 51 -4.62 -0.42 9.89
CA TRP A 51 -4.26 0.79 9.14
C TRP A 51 -5.20 1.94 9.47
N LEU A 52 -4.64 3.15 9.65
CA LEU A 52 -5.39 4.39 9.82
C LEU A 52 -5.00 5.39 8.73
N ALA A 53 -5.99 5.83 7.95
CA ALA A 53 -5.76 6.80 6.87
C ALA A 53 -6.02 8.22 7.36
N LEU A 54 -5.00 9.08 7.32
CA LEU A 54 -5.10 10.48 7.68
C LEU A 54 -5.54 11.30 6.45
N SER A 55 -6.65 12.02 6.58
CA SER A 55 -7.19 12.91 5.52
C SER A 55 -6.52 14.28 5.54
N PHE A 56 -6.61 15.01 4.43
CA PHE A 56 -6.13 16.40 4.31
C PHE A 56 -4.68 16.60 4.77
N VAL A 57 -3.81 15.60 4.52
CA VAL A 57 -2.38 15.71 4.80
C VAL A 57 -1.83 16.85 3.97
N ARG A 58 -1.06 17.76 4.58
CA ARG A 58 -0.44 18.90 3.90
C ARG A 58 1.07 18.93 4.09
N LYS A 59 1.53 18.48 5.25
CA LYS A 59 2.94 18.50 5.66
C LYS A 59 3.32 17.24 6.44
N VAL A 60 4.62 17.02 6.55
CA VAL A 60 5.20 15.83 7.21
C VAL A 60 4.81 15.78 8.69
N GLU A 61 4.68 16.95 9.32
CA GLU A 61 4.33 17.09 10.73
C GLU A 61 2.95 16.51 11.05
N ASP A 62 2.02 16.51 10.09
CA ASP A 62 0.69 15.92 10.28
C ASP A 62 0.79 14.41 10.54
N ILE A 63 1.64 13.73 9.77
CA ILE A 63 1.91 12.30 9.92
C ILE A 63 2.69 12.02 11.21
N LYS A 64 3.71 12.83 11.51
CA LYS A 64 4.50 12.68 12.74
C LYS A 64 3.63 12.83 13.98
N HIS A 65 2.73 13.80 13.98
CA HIS A 65 1.81 14.03 15.09
C HIS A 65 0.91 12.82 15.33
N LEU A 66 0.28 12.27 14.29
CA LEU A 66 -0.52 11.06 14.42
C LEU A 66 0.30 9.85 14.90
N LYS A 67 1.49 9.62 14.33
CA LYS A 67 2.35 8.50 14.74
C LYS A 67 2.85 8.65 16.17
N GLN A 68 3.10 9.87 16.63
CA GLN A 68 3.43 10.16 18.03
C GLN A 68 2.28 9.74 18.95
N LEU A 69 1.04 10.13 18.65
CA LEU A 69 -0.15 9.75 19.42
C LEU A 69 -0.33 8.23 19.48
N LEU A 70 -0.18 7.54 18.34
CA LEU A 70 -0.26 6.08 18.27
C LEU A 70 0.84 5.42 19.12
N LYS A 71 2.08 5.96 19.06
CA LYS A 71 3.22 5.44 19.83
C LYS A 71 3.05 5.63 21.33
N GLU A 72 2.50 6.76 21.77
CA GLU A 72 2.23 7.03 23.19
C GLU A 72 1.21 6.05 23.79
N GLN A 73 0.35 5.48 22.95
CA GLN A 73 -0.61 4.43 23.32
C GLN A 73 -0.12 3.01 22.99
N GLU A 74 1.17 2.84 22.66
CA GLU A 74 1.79 1.57 22.26
C GLU A 74 1.07 0.85 21.11
N SER A 75 0.36 1.61 20.27
CA SER A 75 -0.39 1.09 19.14
C SER A 75 0.51 0.65 18.00
N LYS A 76 0.16 -0.48 17.37
CA LYS A 76 0.83 -1.03 16.19
C LYS A 76 0.18 -0.61 14.87
N ILE A 77 -0.84 0.26 14.92
CA ILE A 77 -1.52 0.80 13.75
C ILE A 77 -0.51 1.46 12.81
N LYS A 78 -0.61 1.16 11.51
CA LYS A 78 0.16 1.84 10.46
C LYS A 78 -0.60 3.02 9.87
N VAL A 79 0.12 4.08 9.49
CA VAL A 79 -0.48 5.32 8.99
C VAL A 79 -0.43 5.40 7.46
N ILE A 80 -1.59 5.62 6.83
CA ILE A 80 -1.72 5.93 5.40
C ILE A 80 -1.91 7.44 5.24
N ALA A 81 -1.05 8.10 4.47
CA ALA A 81 -1.27 9.49 4.09
C ALA A 81 -2.22 9.58 2.88
N LYS A 82 -3.36 10.26 3.03
CA LYS A 82 -4.22 10.60 1.89
C LYS A 82 -3.67 11.85 1.21
N ILE A 83 -3.24 11.70 -0.03
CA ILE A 83 -2.70 12.80 -0.85
C ILE A 83 -3.88 13.40 -1.61
N GLU A 84 -4.29 14.57 -1.15
CA GLU A 84 -5.48 15.31 -1.61
C GLU A 84 -5.12 16.77 -1.87
N MET A 85 -4.28 17.33 -1.00
CA MET A 85 -3.97 18.75 -0.96
C MET A 85 -2.77 19.11 -1.84
N PRO A 86 -2.80 20.25 -2.57
CA PRO A 86 -1.65 20.75 -3.34
C PRO A 86 -0.36 20.87 -2.51
N GLU A 87 -0.47 21.19 -1.22
CA GLU A 87 0.65 21.33 -0.30
C GLU A 87 1.37 20.00 -0.04
N ALA A 88 0.64 18.88 0.00
CA ALA A 88 1.24 17.57 0.14
C ALA A 88 2.12 17.23 -1.07
N LEU A 89 1.74 17.66 -2.27
CA LEU A 89 2.53 17.39 -3.48
C LEU A 89 3.88 18.10 -3.45
N ARG A 90 3.96 19.30 -2.87
CA ARG A 90 5.21 20.03 -2.66
C ARG A 90 6.17 19.30 -1.71
N ASN A 91 5.61 18.59 -0.72
CA ASN A 91 6.36 17.86 0.31
C ASN A 91 6.31 16.33 0.13
N LEU A 92 5.94 15.85 -1.06
CA LEU A 92 5.52 14.47 -1.28
C LEU A 92 6.58 13.45 -0.85
N ARG A 93 7.86 13.72 -1.12
CA ARG A 93 8.95 12.80 -0.78
C ARG A 93 9.03 12.54 0.72
N ASP A 94 8.94 13.59 1.53
CA ASP A 94 9.09 13.48 2.97
C ASP A 94 7.84 12.89 3.62
N ILE A 95 6.65 13.21 3.07
CA ILE A 95 5.39 12.57 3.47
C ILE A 95 5.45 11.06 3.20
N VAL A 96 5.90 10.64 2.01
CA VAL A 96 6.04 9.21 1.67
C VAL A 96 7.02 8.51 2.61
N ILE A 97 8.15 9.15 2.94
CA ILE A 97 9.15 8.56 3.85
C ILE A 97 8.56 8.34 5.26
N GLU A 98 7.85 9.35 5.77
CA GLU A 98 7.29 9.33 7.12
C GLU A 98 6.07 8.40 7.24
N SER A 99 5.28 8.26 6.19
CA SER A 99 4.08 7.41 6.17
C SER A 99 4.42 5.92 6.12
N ASP A 100 3.53 5.06 6.61
CA ASP A 100 3.65 3.61 6.41
C ASP A 100 3.08 3.17 5.06
N GLY A 101 2.11 3.92 4.53
CA GLY A 101 1.54 3.74 3.20
C GLY A 101 0.95 5.06 2.68
N VAL A 102 0.50 5.08 1.43
CA VAL A 102 -0.03 6.28 0.78
C VAL A 102 -1.32 5.95 0.06
N MET A 103 -2.27 6.89 0.04
CA MET A 103 -3.50 6.80 -0.74
C MET A 103 -3.56 7.97 -1.72
N VAL A 104 -3.73 7.66 -3.00
CA VAL A 104 -4.04 8.64 -4.06
C VAL A 104 -5.55 8.84 -4.07
N ALA A 105 -6.04 9.88 -3.40
CA ALA A 105 -7.47 10.18 -3.27
C ALA A 105 -7.92 11.11 -4.41
N ARG A 106 -8.26 10.50 -5.54
CA ARG A 106 -8.45 11.21 -6.83
C ARG A 106 -9.66 12.14 -6.86
N GLY A 107 -10.75 11.74 -6.20
CA GLY A 107 -11.95 12.56 -6.08
C GLY A 107 -11.66 13.89 -5.39
N ASP A 108 -11.04 13.84 -4.20
CA ASP A 108 -10.68 15.04 -3.44
C ASP A 108 -9.57 15.85 -4.15
N MET A 109 -8.54 15.17 -4.67
CA MET A 109 -7.47 15.81 -5.43
C MET A 109 -7.97 16.53 -6.69
N GLY A 110 -8.96 15.97 -7.40
CA GLY A 110 -9.55 16.57 -8.59
C GLY A 110 -10.46 17.77 -8.31
N VAL A 111 -10.80 18.02 -7.05
CA VAL A 111 -11.50 19.25 -6.63
C VAL A 111 -10.49 20.37 -6.35
N GLU A 112 -9.35 20.04 -5.75
CA GLU A 112 -8.31 21.02 -5.39
C GLU A 112 -7.33 21.35 -6.51
N LEU A 113 -7.21 20.48 -7.53
CA LEU A 113 -6.26 20.62 -8.63
C LEU A 113 -6.94 20.51 -9.99
N PRO A 114 -6.35 21.09 -11.05
CA PRO A 114 -6.82 20.87 -12.42
C PRO A 114 -6.88 19.37 -12.74
N ILE A 115 -8.04 18.90 -13.17
CA ILE A 115 -8.35 17.47 -13.34
C ILE A 115 -7.40 16.77 -14.33
N GLU A 116 -6.89 17.49 -15.32
CA GLU A 116 -5.93 17.01 -16.30
C GLU A 116 -4.55 16.67 -15.69
N GLN A 117 -4.23 17.19 -14.50
CA GLN A 117 -2.98 16.90 -13.80
C GLN A 117 -3.06 15.61 -12.97
N VAL A 118 -4.25 15.21 -12.53
CA VAL A 118 -4.47 14.08 -11.61
C VAL A 118 -3.82 12.77 -12.11
N PRO A 119 -3.95 12.38 -13.40
CA PRO A 119 -3.31 11.15 -13.88
C PRO A 119 -1.77 11.20 -13.84
N VAL A 120 -1.18 12.38 -14.06
CA VAL A 120 0.28 12.56 -14.00
C VAL A 120 0.77 12.46 -12.56
N LEU A 121 0.04 13.07 -11.63
CA LEU A 121 0.35 13.05 -10.20
C LEU A 121 0.19 11.66 -9.60
N GLN A 122 -0.86 10.91 -9.96
CA GLN A 122 -1.03 9.51 -9.57
C GLN A 122 0.20 8.67 -9.91
N LYS A 123 0.65 8.72 -11.18
CA LYS A 123 1.84 8.00 -11.64
C LYS A 123 3.09 8.39 -10.83
N ASP A 124 3.25 9.67 -10.55
CA ASP A 124 4.39 10.17 -9.80
C ASP A 124 4.39 9.73 -8.32
N ILE A 125 3.21 9.75 -7.67
CA ILE A 125 3.02 9.27 -6.30
C ILE A 125 3.31 7.76 -6.23
N ILE A 126 2.73 6.96 -7.12
CA ILE A 126 2.94 5.51 -7.17
C ILE A 126 4.42 5.19 -7.32
N ARG A 127 5.11 5.85 -8.27
CA ARG A 127 6.55 5.68 -8.49
C ARG A 127 7.37 5.97 -7.23
N LYS A 128 7.10 7.09 -6.55
CA LYS A 128 7.80 7.47 -5.32
C LYS A 128 7.56 6.48 -4.18
N CYS A 129 6.34 5.95 -4.06
CA CYS A 129 5.99 4.94 -3.07
C CYS A 129 6.75 3.63 -3.31
N MET A 130 6.79 3.14 -4.55
CA MET A 130 7.55 1.94 -4.92
C MET A 130 9.04 2.09 -4.60
N HIS A 131 9.69 3.22 -4.94
CA HIS A 131 11.10 3.46 -4.60
C HIS A 131 11.40 3.46 -3.10
N ARG A 132 10.40 3.68 -2.26
CA ARG A 132 10.51 3.68 -0.80
C ARG A 132 9.87 2.45 -0.15
N ALA A 133 9.46 1.47 -0.96
CA ALA A 133 8.72 0.29 -0.53
C ALA A 133 7.54 0.63 0.40
N LYS A 134 6.80 1.68 0.05
CA LYS A 134 5.57 2.06 0.74
C LYS A 134 4.39 1.55 -0.09
N PRO A 135 3.47 0.77 0.48
CA PRO A 135 2.26 0.37 -0.22
C PRO A 135 1.45 1.61 -0.62
N VAL A 136 0.97 1.62 -1.86
CA VAL A 136 0.15 2.71 -2.39
C VAL A 136 -1.22 2.20 -2.84
N ILE A 137 -2.26 2.90 -2.38
CA ILE A 137 -3.65 2.66 -2.73
C ILE A 137 -4.10 3.70 -3.74
N VAL A 138 -4.65 3.27 -4.88
CA VAL A 138 -5.39 4.17 -5.78
C VAL A 138 -6.87 4.14 -5.40
N ALA A 139 -7.40 5.30 -5.03
CA ALA A 139 -8.70 5.43 -4.39
C ALA A 139 -9.67 6.31 -5.17
N THR A 140 -10.96 6.06 -4.93
CA THR A 140 -12.15 6.75 -5.47
C THR A 140 -12.31 6.63 -6.98
N GLN A 141 -13.56 6.68 -7.47
CA GLN A 141 -13.90 6.69 -8.91
C GLN A 141 -13.32 5.52 -9.72
N MET A 142 -13.11 4.34 -9.09
CA MET A 142 -12.58 3.17 -9.79
C MET A 142 -13.64 2.51 -10.68
N MET A 143 -14.85 2.29 -10.14
CA MET A 143 -15.97 1.70 -10.88
C MET A 143 -17.30 2.29 -10.41
N GLU A 144 -17.35 3.62 -10.29
CA GLU A 144 -18.48 4.36 -9.72
C GLU A 144 -19.82 4.03 -10.38
N SER A 145 -19.83 3.78 -11.70
CA SER A 145 -21.07 3.39 -12.39
C SER A 145 -21.70 2.08 -11.87
N MET A 146 -20.91 1.22 -11.21
CA MET A 146 -21.40 -0.03 -10.62
C MET A 146 -22.14 0.17 -9.28
N ILE A 147 -22.24 1.40 -8.76
CA ILE A 147 -23.18 1.71 -7.66
C ILE A 147 -24.61 1.33 -8.07
N GLU A 148 -24.99 1.64 -9.30
CA GLU A 148 -26.35 1.41 -9.82
C GLU A 148 -26.42 0.35 -10.92
N ARG A 149 -25.29 0.05 -11.58
CA ARG A 149 -25.24 -0.81 -12.77
C ARG A 149 -24.50 -2.12 -12.48
N THR A 150 -24.85 -3.16 -13.23
CA THR A 150 -24.17 -4.47 -13.13
C THR A 150 -22.87 -4.56 -13.94
N LYS A 151 -22.53 -3.52 -14.71
CA LYS A 151 -21.32 -3.49 -15.55
C LYS A 151 -20.66 -2.10 -15.48
N PRO A 152 -19.33 -2.03 -15.39
CA PRO A 152 -18.60 -0.77 -15.42
C PRO A 152 -18.55 -0.20 -16.84
N ASN A 153 -18.25 1.08 -16.95
CA ASN A 153 -17.91 1.73 -18.21
C ASN A 153 -16.55 1.22 -18.71
N ARG A 154 -16.32 1.28 -20.03
CA ARG A 154 -15.01 0.88 -20.61
C ARG A 154 -13.87 1.76 -20.10
N SER A 155 -14.14 3.03 -19.84
CA SER A 155 -13.19 3.97 -19.24
C SER A 155 -12.78 3.54 -17.84
N GLU A 156 -13.73 3.13 -16.99
CA GLU A 156 -13.47 2.62 -15.63
C GLU A 156 -12.62 1.35 -15.66
N VAL A 157 -12.94 0.41 -16.57
CA VAL A 157 -12.13 -0.80 -16.75
C VAL A 157 -10.68 -0.45 -17.13
N SER A 158 -10.50 0.49 -18.06
CA SER A 158 -9.17 0.95 -18.46
C SER A 158 -8.44 1.65 -17.32
N ASP A 159 -9.15 2.41 -16.50
CA ASP A 159 -8.60 3.15 -15.37
C ASP A 159 -8.10 2.21 -14.26
N VAL A 160 -8.90 1.20 -13.88
CA VAL A 160 -8.48 0.12 -12.96
C VAL A 160 -7.24 -0.60 -13.50
N ALA A 161 -7.26 -0.98 -14.78
CA ALA A 161 -6.12 -1.67 -15.39
C ALA A 161 -4.86 -0.79 -15.40
N ASN A 162 -4.98 0.50 -15.73
CA ASN A 162 -3.84 1.42 -15.72
C ASN A 162 -3.27 1.62 -14.31
N ALA A 163 -4.10 1.76 -13.28
CA ALA A 163 -3.62 1.86 -11.90
C ALA A 163 -2.77 0.63 -11.50
N VAL A 164 -3.20 -0.57 -11.89
CA VAL A 164 -2.44 -1.81 -11.70
C VAL A 164 -1.11 -1.74 -12.45
N LEU A 165 -1.13 -1.41 -13.75
CA LEU A 165 0.10 -1.37 -14.58
C LEU A 165 1.11 -0.32 -14.10
N GLU A 166 0.63 0.81 -13.59
CA GLU A 166 1.47 1.85 -12.97
C GLU A 166 2.19 1.32 -11.71
N GLY A 167 1.63 0.29 -11.08
CA GLY A 167 2.22 -0.40 -9.94
C GLY A 167 1.55 -0.07 -8.62
N ALA A 168 0.25 0.25 -8.61
CA ALA A 168 -0.51 0.32 -7.37
C ALA A 168 -0.44 -0.99 -6.60
N ASP A 169 -0.31 -0.93 -5.27
CA ASP A 169 -0.35 -2.13 -4.42
C ASP A 169 -1.79 -2.57 -4.19
N ALA A 170 -2.72 -1.60 -4.11
CA ALA A 170 -4.14 -1.86 -3.99
C ALA A 170 -4.98 -0.82 -4.75
N VAL A 171 -6.19 -1.22 -5.09
CA VAL A 171 -7.24 -0.38 -5.67
C VAL A 171 -8.46 -0.41 -4.76
N MET A 172 -9.13 0.73 -4.57
CA MET A 172 -10.17 0.88 -3.55
C MET A 172 -11.55 1.14 -4.14
N LEU A 173 -12.56 0.43 -3.63
CA LEU A 173 -13.98 0.72 -3.83
C LEU A 173 -14.51 1.51 -2.65
N SER A 174 -15.41 2.45 -2.91
CA SER A 174 -16.01 3.34 -1.90
C SER A 174 -17.52 3.13 -1.85
N GLY A 175 -18.30 3.95 -2.56
CA GLY A 175 -19.75 3.83 -2.61
C GLY A 175 -20.21 2.52 -3.25
N GLU A 176 -19.40 1.95 -4.16
CA GLU A 176 -19.72 0.74 -4.90
C GLU A 176 -20.00 -0.46 -3.99
N THR A 177 -19.27 -0.58 -2.87
CA THR A 177 -19.43 -1.66 -1.88
C THR A 177 -20.21 -1.22 -0.65
N ALA A 178 -20.11 0.04 -0.24
CA ALA A 178 -20.73 0.54 0.99
C ALA A 178 -22.24 0.77 0.85
N THR A 179 -22.68 1.32 -0.29
CA THR A 179 -24.09 1.68 -0.52
C THR A 179 -24.61 1.26 -1.89
N GLY A 180 -23.77 0.63 -2.72
CA GLY A 180 -24.11 0.19 -4.06
C GLY A 180 -25.04 -1.02 -4.10
N ALA A 181 -25.73 -1.20 -5.23
CA ALA A 181 -26.71 -2.27 -5.43
C ALA A 181 -26.06 -3.64 -5.65
N TYR A 182 -24.77 -3.70 -6.02
CA TYR A 182 -24.07 -4.94 -6.42
C TYR A 182 -22.68 -5.11 -5.78
N PRO A 183 -22.55 -5.08 -4.44
CA PRO A 183 -21.26 -5.03 -3.74
C PRO A 183 -20.37 -6.26 -4.00
N GLN A 184 -20.94 -7.45 -4.10
CA GLN A 184 -20.18 -8.66 -4.44
C GLN A 184 -19.68 -8.63 -5.89
N LEU A 185 -20.57 -8.28 -6.84
CA LEU A 185 -20.26 -8.30 -8.26
C LEU A 185 -19.17 -7.29 -8.62
N VAL A 186 -19.16 -6.11 -7.98
CA VAL A 186 -18.12 -5.11 -8.22
C VAL A 186 -16.75 -5.61 -7.78
N VAL A 187 -16.64 -6.30 -6.64
CA VAL A 187 -15.38 -6.92 -6.19
C VAL A 187 -14.92 -8.00 -7.17
N GLU A 188 -15.82 -8.91 -7.57
CA GLU A 188 -15.50 -9.95 -8.56
C GLU A 188 -15.05 -9.36 -9.91
N THR A 189 -15.69 -8.28 -10.34
CA THR A 189 -15.35 -7.58 -11.59
C THR A 189 -13.98 -6.92 -11.47
N MET A 190 -13.69 -6.23 -10.37
CA MET A 190 -12.37 -5.64 -10.13
C MET A 190 -11.28 -6.71 -10.17
N SER A 191 -11.49 -7.83 -9.47
CA SER A 191 -10.53 -8.93 -9.44
C SER A 191 -10.27 -9.50 -10.83
N LYS A 192 -11.30 -9.66 -11.68
CA LYS A 192 -11.12 -10.12 -13.07
C LYS A 192 -10.26 -9.15 -13.89
N ILE A 193 -10.46 -7.84 -13.73
CA ILE A 193 -9.69 -6.82 -14.43
C ILE A 193 -8.22 -6.86 -13.99
N ILE A 194 -7.96 -6.90 -12.67
CA ILE A 194 -6.62 -6.98 -12.11
C ILE A 194 -5.89 -8.22 -12.63
N LEU A 195 -6.51 -9.40 -12.53
CA LEU A 195 -5.89 -10.66 -12.96
C LEU A 195 -5.56 -10.67 -14.45
N GLU A 196 -6.42 -10.10 -15.30
CA GLU A 196 -6.15 -10.02 -16.74
C GLU A 196 -5.02 -9.03 -17.06
N ALA A 197 -4.97 -7.88 -16.38
CA ALA A 197 -3.90 -6.90 -16.54
C ALA A 197 -2.54 -7.47 -16.09
N GLU A 198 -2.52 -8.12 -14.92
CA GLU A 198 -1.33 -8.78 -14.35
C GLU A 198 -0.78 -9.87 -15.26
N LYS A 199 -1.67 -10.68 -15.84
CA LYS A 199 -1.29 -11.78 -16.74
C LYS A 199 -0.64 -11.31 -18.05
N THR A 200 -1.07 -10.19 -18.62
CA THR A 200 -0.81 -9.84 -20.03
C THR A 200 0.19 -8.73 -20.23
N LEU A 201 0.16 -7.69 -19.39
CA LEU A 201 0.86 -6.43 -19.65
C LEU A 201 1.76 -5.98 -18.48
N TYR A 202 1.76 -6.72 -17.38
CA TYR A 202 2.42 -6.29 -16.16
C TYR A 202 3.93 -6.46 -16.22
N ASP A 203 4.62 -5.36 -15.90
CA ASP A 203 6.07 -5.34 -15.81
C ASP A 203 6.53 -5.90 -14.46
N TYR A 204 6.82 -7.20 -14.44
CA TYR A 204 7.36 -7.92 -13.30
C TYR A 204 8.89 -7.84 -13.23
N ASN A 205 9.42 -7.94 -12.00
CA ASN A 205 10.85 -7.88 -11.69
C ASN A 205 11.45 -6.59 -12.24
N ARG A 206 10.99 -5.45 -11.71
CA ARG A 206 11.26 -4.08 -12.20
C ARG A 206 12.70 -3.60 -11.96
N GLU A 207 13.70 -4.45 -12.19
CA GLU A 207 15.12 -4.21 -11.98
C GLU A 207 15.64 -3.01 -12.79
N ASP A 208 15.04 -2.74 -13.95
CA ASP A 208 15.43 -1.64 -14.83
C ASP A 208 15.04 -0.26 -14.26
N THR A 209 14.09 -0.23 -13.32
CA THR A 209 13.58 1.02 -12.74
C THR A 209 13.78 1.11 -11.23
N LEU A 210 13.87 -0.02 -10.52
CA LEU A 210 14.00 -0.10 -9.07
C LEU A 210 15.34 -0.74 -8.70
N THR A 211 16.18 0.06 -8.04
CA THR A 211 17.45 -0.40 -7.46
C THR A 211 17.58 0.08 -6.01
N PRO A 212 18.33 -0.66 -5.17
CA PRO A 212 18.68 -0.23 -3.82
C PRO A 212 19.31 1.16 -3.84
N GLN A 213 18.79 2.06 -3.01
CA GLN A 213 19.25 3.46 -2.97
C GLN A 213 20.46 3.58 -2.04
N PRO A 214 21.63 4.05 -2.50
CA PRO A 214 22.85 4.12 -1.66
C PRO A 214 22.69 4.90 -0.36
N HIS A 215 21.78 5.88 -0.34
CA HIS A 215 21.47 6.73 0.79
C HIS A 215 20.43 6.13 1.75
N SER A 216 19.94 4.92 1.47
CA SER A 216 18.98 4.22 2.34
C SER A 216 19.67 3.86 3.67
N PRO A 217 19.05 4.18 4.84
CA PRO A 217 19.56 3.74 6.14
C PRO A 217 19.68 2.22 6.25
N SER A 218 18.92 1.48 5.44
CA SER A 218 18.87 0.02 5.43
C SER A 218 19.46 -0.56 4.14
N PHE A 219 20.33 0.18 3.45
CA PHE A 219 20.88 -0.15 2.12
C PHE A 219 21.38 -1.60 2.00
N LEU A 220 22.05 -2.14 3.02
CA LEU A 220 22.51 -3.53 2.99
C LEU A 220 21.35 -4.52 2.89
N SER A 221 20.30 -4.35 3.70
CA SER A 221 19.09 -5.17 3.64
C SER A 221 18.36 -5.00 2.32
N ASP A 222 18.37 -3.79 1.76
CA ASP A 222 17.75 -3.49 0.46
C ASP A 222 18.47 -4.24 -0.66
N ALA A 223 19.80 -4.25 -0.63
CA ALA A 223 20.64 -4.97 -1.57
C ALA A 223 20.41 -6.48 -1.50
N VAL A 224 20.23 -7.03 -0.29
CA VAL A 224 19.88 -8.45 -0.10
C VAL A 224 18.49 -8.75 -0.66
N CYS A 225 17.47 -7.94 -0.34
CA CYS A 225 16.12 -8.14 -0.86
C CYS A 225 16.06 -8.04 -2.39
N TYR A 226 16.73 -7.04 -2.96
CA TYR A 226 16.88 -6.89 -4.40
C TYR A 226 17.53 -8.11 -5.05
N SER A 227 18.64 -8.58 -4.47
CA SER A 227 19.36 -9.76 -4.98
C SER A 227 18.52 -11.02 -4.85
N ALA A 228 17.65 -11.13 -3.85
CA ALA A 228 16.75 -12.27 -3.68
C ALA A 228 15.68 -12.31 -4.77
N CYS A 229 15.06 -11.16 -5.09
CA CYS A 229 14.11 -11.06 -6.20
C CYS A 229 14.77 -11.40 -7.54
N LYS A 230 15.99 -10.90 -7.76
CA LYS A 230 16.77 -11.23 -8.96
C LYS A 230 17.13 -12.71 -9.04
N LEU A 231 17.61 -13.29 -7.95
CA LEU A 231 17.92 -14.72 -7.88
C LEU A 231 16.67 -15.57 -8.12
N ALA A 232 15.52 -15.18 -7.59
CA ALA A 232 14.25 -15.88 -7.82
C ALA A 232 13.86 -15.89 -9.31
N LYS A 233 14.08 -14.78 -10.02
CA LYS A 233 13.88 -14.70 -11.48
C LYS A 233 14.89 -15.58 -12.22
N ASP A 234 16.18 -15.44 -11.94
CA ASP A 234 17.26 -16.14 -12.64
C ASP A 234 17.21 -17.67 -12.42
N ALA A 235 16.79 -18.10 -11.23
CA ALA A 235 16.64 -19.51 -10.87
C ALA A 235 15.28 -20.10 -11.27
N HIS A 236 14.39 -19.31 -11.89
CA HIS A 236 13.00 -19.69 -12.17
C HIS A 236 12.28 -20.25 -10.93
N ALA A 237 12.45 -19.57 -9.79
CA ALA A 237 11.90 -20.02 -8.52
C ALA A 237 10.36 -20.06 -8.56
N ASN A 238 9.81 -21.12 -7.99
CA ASN A 238 8.38 -21.34 -7.78
C ASN A 238 7.85 -20.48 -6.61
N ALA A 239 8.72 -20.03 -5.70
CA ALA A 239 8.35 -19.09 -4.65
C ALA A 239 9.54 -18.27 -4.14
N LEU A 240 9.21 -17.06 -3.67
CA LEU A 240 10.07 -16.22 -2.86
C LEU A 240 9.50 -16.14 -1.45
N ILE A 241 10.30 -16.53 -0.47
CA ILE A 241 9.90 -16.64 0.93
C ILE A 241 10.67 -15.60 1.75
N GLY A 242 9.96 -14.78 2.50
CA GLY A 242 10.55 -13.83 3.44
C GLY A 242 10.08 -14.07 4.85
N MET A 243 10.95 -13.81 5.82
CA MET A 243 10.58 -13.70 7.23
C MET A 243 10.78 -12.26 7.70
N THR A 244 9.83 -11.73 8.46
CA THR A 244 9.90 -10.36 8.96
C THR A 244 9.26 -10.19 10.33
N GLN A 245 9.82 -9.26 11.12
CA GLN A 245 9.27 -8.88 12.42
C GLN A 245 8.84 -7.42 12.48
N SER A 246 9.37 -6.57 11.60
CA SER A 246 8.97 -5.16 11.45
C SER A 246 8.06 -4.93 10.24
N GLY A 247 7.96 -5.91 9.34
CA GLY A 247 7.30 -5.81 8.05
C GLY A 247 8.25 -5.38 6.92
N TYR A 248 9.41 -4.80 7.25
CA TYR A 248 10.32 -4.18 6.28
C TYR A 248 10.65 -5.08 5.09
N THR A 249 11.11 -6.30 5.36
CA THR A 249 11.45 -7.30 4.33
C THR A 249 10.27 -7.62 3.42
N GLY A 250 9.06 -7.74 3.98
CA GLY A 250 7.85 -8.01 3.18
C GLY A 250 7.52 -6.86 2.24
N PHE A 251 7.54 -5.63 2.75
CA PHE A 251 7.31 -4.43 1.94
C PHE A 251 8.40 -4.25 0.86
N MET A 252 9.67 -4.48 1.20
CA MET A 252 10.80 -4.36 0.28
C MET A 252 10.78 -5.41 -0.82
N LEU A 253 10.51 -6.69 -0.50
CA LEU A 253 10.41 -7.73 -1.53
C LEU A 253 9.23 -7.46 -2.46
N SER A 254 8.09 -7.03 -1.90
CA SER A 254 6.90 -6.65 -2.67
C SER A 254 7.17 -5.49 -3.63
N SER A 255 7.94 -4.48 -3.22
CA SER A 255 8.19 -3.29 -4.03
C SER A 255 8.93 -3.59 -5.34
N PHE A 256 9.78 -4.62 -5.36
CA PHE A 256 10.49 -5.08 -6.57
C PHE A 256 9.61 -5.86 -7.56
N ARG A 257 8.34 -6.11 -7.20
CA ARG A 257 7.33 -6.79 -8.02
C ARG A 257 7.79 -8.15 -8.57
N PRO A 258 8.25 -9.09 -7.72
CA PRO A 258 8.71 -10.41 -8.17
C PRO A 258 7.61 -11.16 -8.93
N LYS A 259 7.97 -11.84 -10.02
CA LYS A 259 7.00 -12.64 -10.81
C LYS A 259 6.57 -13.90 -10.08
N CYS A 260 7.46 -14.51 -9.30
CA CYS A 260 7.12 -15.69 -8.52
C CYS A 260 6.19 -15.32 -7.35
N PRO A 261 5.33 -16.23 -6.89
CA PRO A 261 4.56 -16.06 -5.67
C PRO A 261 5.43 -15.62 -4.49
N LEU A 262 4.99 -14.59 -3.77
CA LEU A 262 5.68 -14.02 -2.62
C LEU A 262 4.96 -14.38 -1.33
N TYR A 263 5.63 -15.16 -0.48
CA TYR A 263 5.13 -15.60 0.82
C TYR A 263 5.93 -14.93 1.92
N VAL A 264 5.24 -14.27 2.85
CA VAL A 264 5.90 -13.54 3.95
C VAL A 264 5.43 -14.07 5.30
N PHE A 265 6.36 -14.48 6.13
CA PHE A 265 6.10 -15.03 7.45
C PHE A 265 6.42 -14.01 8.53
N SER A 266 5.59 -13.95 9.56
CA SER A 266 5.83 -13.11 10.74
C SER A 266 5.29 -13.71 12.02
N LYS A 267 5.98 -13.46 13.14
CA LYS A 267 5.47 -13.76 14.49
C LYS A 267 4.52 -12.70 15.02
N GLU A 268 4.44 -11.54 14.38
CA GLU A 268 3.56 -10.45 14.77
C GLU A 268 2.22 -10.56 14.03
N LYS A 269 1.15 -10.84 14.78
CA LYS A 269 -0.19 -11.05 14.18
C LYS A 269 -0.70 -9.82 13.44
N SER A 270 -0.47 -8.61 13.98
CA SER A 270 -0.86 -7.35 13.32
C SER A 270 -0.16 -7.17 11.97
N LEU A 271 1.08 -7.66 11.83
CA LEU A 271 1.79 -7.56 10.56
C LEU A 271 1.17 -8.43 9.46
N ILE A 272 0.48 -9.52 9.79
CA ILE A 272 -0.11 -10.41 8.78
C ILE A 272 -1.16 -9.67 7.95
N ASN A 273 -2.06 -8.95 8.62
CA ASN A 273 -3.07 -8.14 7.95
C ASN A 273 -2.44 -6.92 7.28
N GLN A 274 -1.47 -6.27 7.95
CA GLN A 274 -0.80 -5.11 7.36
C GLN A 274 -0.07 -5.43 6.05
N LEU A 275 0.64 -6.56 6.01
CA LEU A 275 1.35 -7.04 4.83
C LEU A 275 0.39 -7.47 3.71
N SER A 276 -0.85 -7.85 4.01
CA SER A 276 -1.85 -8.24 3.01
C SER A 276 -2.28 -7.08 2.11
N LEU A 277 -1.96 -5.83 2.47
CA LEU A 277 -2.15 -4.66 1.60
C LEU A 277 -1.06 -4.55 0.52
N SER A 278 0.10 -5.17 0.72
CA SER A 278 1.25 -5.04 -0.19
C SER A 278 1.07 -5.91 -1.42
N TRP A 279 1.51 -5.41 -2.58
CA TRP A 279 1.36 -6.13 -3.84
C TRP A 279 1.96 -7.54 -3.78
N GLY A 280 1.20 -8.54 -4.24
CA GLY A 280 1.66 -9.92 -4.40
C GLY A 280 1.99 -10.68 -3.10
N VAL A 281 1.91 -10.04 -1.94
CA VAL A 281 2.24 -10.67 -0.65
C VAL A 281 1.09 -11.55 -0.18
N ARG A 282 1.39 -12.81 0.12
CA ARG A 282 0.54 -13.64 0.97
C ARG A 282 1.24 -13.88 2.31
N ALA A 283 0.67 -13.33 3.38
CA ALA A 283 1.27 -13.35 4.70
C ALA A 283 0.82 -14.55 5.53
N PHE A 284 1.71 -15.08 6.38
CA PHE A 284 1.44 -16.20 7.28
C PHE A 284 1.99 -15.94 8.67
N TYR A 285 1.22 -16.30 9.69
CA TYR A 285 1.70 -16.32 11.06
C TYR A 285 2.67 -17.49 11.26
N TYR A 286 3.84 -17.22 11.82
CA TYR A 286 4.83 -18.21 12.21
C TYR A 286 5.70 -17.67 13.36
N GLY A 287 5.75 -18.41 14.47
CA GLY A 287 6.31 -17.93 15.74
C GLY A 287 7.51 -18.70 16.27
N GLU A 288 8.01 -19.70 15.56
CA GLU A 288 9.11 -20.55 16.03
C GLU A 288 10.47 -19.98 15.60
N GLU A 289 11.43 -19.89 16.52
CA GLU A 289 12.73 -19.21 16.30
C GLU A 289 13.90 -20.02 16.88
N VAL A 290 14.11 -21.23 16.34
CA VAL A 290 15.18 -22.15 16.80
C VAL A 290 16.49 -21.89 16.02
N SER A 291 16.55 -22.35 14.77
CA SER A 291 17.67 -22.10 13.85
C SER A 291 17.14 -21.63 12.50
N LEU A 292 18.00 -20.99 11.70
CA LEU A 292 17.59 -20.50 10.38
C LEU A 292 17.20 -21.65 9.43
N ASP A 293 17.88 -22.79 9.53
CA ASP A 293 17.58 -23.95 8.69
C ASP A 293 16.23 -24.57 9.06
N ASP A 294 15.93 -24.70 10.36
CA ASP A 294 14.62 -25.18 10.83
C ASP A 294 13.50 -24.24 10.38
N ILE A 295 13.69 -22.92 10.54
CA ILE A 295 12.71 -21.91 10.10
C ILE A 295 12.40 -22.04 8.62
N ILE A 296 13.42 -22.19 7.77
CA ILE A 296 13.21 -22.30 6.32
C ILE A 296 12.51 -23.63 5.98
N PHE A 297 12.88 -24.72 6.66
CA PHE A 297 12.24 -26.02 6.49
C PHE A 297 10.75 -25.96 6.85
N ASP A 298 10.42 -25.41 8.03
CA ASP A 298 9.04 -25.30 8.51
C ASP A 298 8.19 -24.43 7.59
N GLN A 299 8.74 -23.33 7.09
CA GLN A 299 8.05 -22.46 6.12
C GLN A 299 7.73 -23.19 4.81
N ILE A 300 8.68 -23.96 4.28
CA ILE A 300 8.48 -24.77 3.08
C ILE A 300 7.40 -25.83 3.34
N ASP A 301 7.43 -26.52 4.48
CA ASP A 301 6.45 -27.54 4.82
C ASP A 301 5.04 -26.96 5.01
N ILE A 302 4.90 -25.79 5.65
CA ILE A 302 3.63 -25.07 5.74
C ILE A 302 3.07 -24.78 4.34
N LEU A 303 3.91 -24.33 3.41
CA LEU A 303 3.50 -24.01 2.04
C LEU A 303 3.14 -25.28 1.25
N LYS A 304 3.87 -26.39 1.44
CA LYS A 304 3.52 -27.69 0.85
C LYS A 304 2.18 -28.21 1.35
N LEU A 305 1.96 -28.19 2.67
CA LEU A 305 0.71 -28.63 3.30
C LEU A 305 -0.51 -27.83 2.81
N ARG A 306 -0.30 -26.56 2.44
CA ARG A 306 -1.35 -25.70 1.86
C ARG A 306 -1.46 -25.79 0.33
N GLY A 307 -0.65 -26.62 -0.32
CA GLY A 307 -0.68 -26.82 -1.78
C GLY A 307 -0.07 -25.68 -2.59
N PHE A 308 0.76 -24.84 -1.96
CA PHE A 308 1.45 -23.73 -2.65
C PHE A 308 2.81 -24.11 -3.22
N LEU A 309 3.40 -25.20 -2.72
CA LEU A 309 4.67 -25.77 -3.17
C LEU A 309 4.54 -27.28 -3.34
N HIS A 310 5.35 -27.84 -4.23
CA HIS A 310 5.44 -29.27 -4.50
C HIS A 310 6.90 -29.73 -4.45
N SER A 311 7.12 -31.03 -4.24
CA SER A 311 8.45 -31.63 -4.35
C SER A 311 9.05 -31.36 -5.73
N GLY A 312 10.31 -30.95 -5.76
CA GLY A 312 11.04 -30.53 -6.95
C GLY A 312 11.00 -29.02 -7.24
N ASP A 313 10.10 -28.26 -6.61
CA ASP A 313 10.03 -26.81 -6.76
C ASP A 313 11.32 -26.14 -6.25
N VAL A 314 11.69 -25.02 -6.86
CA VAL A 314 12.83 -24.20 -6.44
C VAL A 314 12.29 -23.01 -5.65
N VAL A 315 12.82 -22.79 -4.45
CA VAL A 315 12.45 -21.65 -3.61
C VAL A 315 13.66 -20.81 -3.25
N VAL A 316 13.46 -19.50 -3.20
CA VAL A 316 14.43 -18.54 -2.67
C VAL A 316 13.90 -18.01 -1.35
N SER A 317 14.66 -18.20 -0.28
CA SER A 317 14.30 -17.76 1.07
C SER A 317 15.23 -16.63 1.51
N THR A 318 14.67 -15.63 2.19
CA THR A 318 15.41 -14.55 2.82
C THR A 318 15.26 -14.64 4.33
N GLY A 319 16.28 -14.19 5.07
CA GLY A 319 16.27 -14.22 6.52
C GLY A 319 17.36 -13.36 7.13
N SER A 320 17.49 -13.45 8.45
CA SER A 320 18.59 -12.82 9.18
C SER A 320 19.26 -13.78 10.16
N THR A 321 20.59 -13.69 10.22
CA THR A 321 21.40 -14.40 11.21
C THR A 321 22.30 -13.41 11.96
N PRO A 322 22.59 -13.63 13.25
CA PRO A 322 21.97 -14.60 14.17
C PRO A 322 20.47 -14.34 14.43
N VAL A 323 19.64 -15.40 14.41
CA VAL A 323 18.17 -15.32 14.53
C VAL A 323 17.71 -14.49 15.73
N LYS A 324 18.35 -14.70 16.89
CA LYS A 324 18.00 -14.04 18.17
C LYS A 324 18.24 -12.52 18.18
N MET A 325 19.06 -12.00 17.27
CA MET A 325 19.38 -10.58 17.21
C MET A 325 18.38 -9.77 16.39
N HIS A 326 17.48 -10.45 15.66
CA HIS A 326 16.40 -9.81 14.91
C HIS A 326 16.91 -8.69 13.99
N LEU A 327 18.06 -8.93 13.37
CA LEU A 327 18.70 -7.98 12.48
C LEU A 327 17.88 -7.79 11.19
N PRO A 328 18.12 -6.68 10.47
CA PRO A 328 17.70 -6.57 9.07
C PRO A 328 18.16 -7.77 8.24
N THR A 329 17.38 -8.09 7.20
CA THR A 329 17.64 -9.23 6.30
C THR A 329 19.06 -9.19 5.75
N ASN A 330 19.82 -10.26 5.94
CA ASN A 330 21.22 -10.34 5.56
C ASN A 330 21.62 -11.66 4.88
N ILE A 331 20.66 -12.57 4.65
CA ILE A 331 20.88 -13.87 4.00
C ILE A 331 19.86 -14.10 2.88
N ILE A 332 20.34 -14.83 1.86
CA ILE A 332 19.53 -15.45 0.81
C ILE A 332 19.94 -16.93 0.75
N LYS A 333 18.96 -17.83 0.72
CA LYS A 333 19.16 -19.27 0.55
C LYS A 333 18.29 -19.75 -0.60
N ILE A 334 18.89 -20.47 -1.54
CA ILE A 334 18.14 -21.21 -2.56
C ILE A 334 17.98 -22.66 -2.09
N THR A 335 16.80 -23.24 -2.27
CA THR A 335 16.51 -24.61 -1.85
C THR A 335 15.65 -25.28 -2.90
N ARG A 336 15.93 -26.55 -3.19
CA ARG A 336 15.01 -27.41 -3.93
C ARG A 336 14.16 -28.15 -2.91
N VAL A 337 12.85 -28.04 -3.05
CA VAL A 337 11.88 -28.68 -2.16
C VAL A 337 11.96 -30.20 -2.35
N GLU A 338 12.08 -30.94 -1.25
CA GLU A 338 12.06 -32.41 -1.23
C GLU A 338 10.66 -32.97 -1.10
#